data_AF-Q8NT12-F1
#
_entry.id   AF-Q8NT12-F1
#
_cell.length_a   1.000
_cell.length_b   1.000
_cell.length_c   1.000
_cell.angle_alpha   90.00
_cell.angle_beta   90.00
_cell.angle_gamma   90.00
#
_symmetry.space_group_name_H-M   'P 1'
#
loop_
_entity.id
_entity.type
_entity.pdbx_description
1 polymer ?
#
loop_
_entity_poly.entity_id
_entity_poly.type
_entity_poly.pdbx_seq_one_letter_code
_entity_poly.pdbx_strand_id
1 'polypeptide(L)'
;MGILKATSRALTSRAQFHTTRHHWKNLTSPADIYGNINSTHVAGTRVMNGIGGSGDFTRNAFASTFISPSAAKVDAISAIVPFASHIDHTEHDAMVVITEYGYADLRGLSPKQRVPKMIAIAHPDYRPLLEAYFDRALNSADSYQHTLHDLRTAFDFHNRLNSQGTMKIEKA
;
A
#
# COMPACT_ATOMS: atom_id res chain seq x y z
N MET A 1 24.47 45.74 20.65
CA MET A 1 23.08 45.47 21.08
C MET A 1 22.24 45.40 19.82
N GLY A 2 21.77 44.26 19.30
CA GLY A 2 21.42 43.00 19.93
C GLY A 2 19.92 42.77 19.75
N ILE A 3 19.55 41.55 19.29
CA ILE A 3 18.26 40.87 19.51
C ILE A 3 17.10 41.45 18.62
N LEU A 4 16.37 40.75 17.74
CA LEU A 4 15.89 39.36 17.69
C LEU A 4 16.03 38.77 16.28
N LYS A 5 16.62 37.56 16.22
CA LYS A 5 16.42 36.58 15.16
C LYS A 5 14.95 36.15 15.15
N ALA A 6 14.24 36.38 14.05
CA ALA A 6 12.97 35.72 13.81
C ALA A 6 13.23 34.23 13.53
N THR A 7 13.00 33.41 14.55
CA THR A 7 12.93 31.96 14.48
C THR A 7 11.73 31.55 13.62
N SER A 8 11.94 31.27 12.34
CA SER A 8 10.99 30.47 11.52
C SER A 8 11.60 29.15 11.01
N ARG A 9 12.80 28.80 11.47
CA ARG A 9 13.41 27.48 11.27
C ARG A 9 12.87 26.48 12.30
N ALA A 10 11.70 25.93 12.04
CA ALA A 10 11.28 24.59 12.47
C ALA A 10 9.82 24.40 12.11
N LEU A 11 9.50 24.06 10.86
CA LEU A 11 8.23 23.40 10.47
C LEU A 11 8.21 22.91 9.01
N THR A 12 9.37 22.73 8.38
CA THR A 12 9.48 21.87 7.20
C THR A 12 10.14 20.58 7.63
N SER A 13 9.40 19.69 8.28
CA SER A 13 9.77 18.27 8.25
C SER A 13 9.70 17.88 6.78
N ARG A 14 10.86 17.75 6.15
CA ARG A 14 11.01 17.12 4.84
C ARG A 14 10.33 15.75 4.93
N ALA A 15 9.11 15.63 4.43
CA ALA A 15 8.66 14.37 3.88
C ALA A 15 9.70 14.02 2.82
N GLN A 16 10.50 12.99 3.06
CA GLN A 16 11.44 12.47 2.07
C GLN A 16 10.64 11.83 0.95
N PHE A 17 10.16 12.68 0.04
CA PHE A 17 9.66 12.29 -1.26
C PHE A 17 10.89 11.91 -2.11
N HIS A 18 11.22 10.63 -2.16
CA HIS A 18 12.14 10.14 -3.19
C HIS A 18 11.37 9.99 -4.51
N THR A 19 11.17 11.11 -5.21
CA THR A 19 10.44 11.16 -6.48
C THR A 19 11.41 11.29 -7.66
N THR A 20 11.80 10.18 -8.27
CA THR A 20 12.26 10.16 -9.67
C THR A 20 11.03 9.89 -10.56
N ARG A 21 10.43 10.96 -11.08
CA ARG A 21 9.18 10.98 -11.87
C ARG A 21 9.16 10.09 -13.13
N HIS A 22 10.30 9.54 -13.56
CA HIS A 22 10.38 8.80 -14.84
C HIS A 22 10.21 7.28 -14.71
N HIS A 23 10.38 6.68 -13.53
CA HIS A 23 10.26 5.22 -13.35
C HIS A 23 8.89 4.74 -12.85
N TRP A 24 8.09 5.63 -12.25
CA TRP A 24 6.77 5.33 -11.71
C TRP A 24 5.67 5.16 -12.77
N LYS A 25 5.92 5.53 -14.03
CA LYS A 25 4.93 5.31 -15.11
C LYS A 25 4.54 3.84 -15.31
N ASN A 26 5.37 2.91 -14.81
CA ASN A 26 5.20 1.49 -15.02
C ASN A 26 4.92 0.68 -13.74
N LEU A 27 5.00 1.28 -12.55
CA LEU A 27 5.01 0.56 -11.26
C LEU A 27 4.32 1.37 -10.14
N THR A 28 3.53 0.70 -9.31
CA THR A 28 2.94 1.23 -8.07
C THR A 28 3.77 0.76 -6.86
N SER A 29 3.59 1.37 -5.69
CA SER A 29 4.08 0.83 -4.42
C SER A 29 2.93 0.06 -3.77
N PRO A 30 2.90 -1.29 -3.88
CA PRO A 30 1.73 -2.02 -3.50
C PRO A 30 1.54 -2.03 -1.98
N ALA A 31 0.35 -1.64 -1.54
CA ALA A 31 -0.16 -1.81 -0.20
C ALA A 31 -1.15 -2.98 -0.17
N ASP A 32 -1.13 -3.80 0.86
CA ASP A 32 -2.21 -4.79 1.02
C ASP A 32 -3.45 -4.20 1.68
N ILE A 33 -4.55 -4.97 1.67
CA ILE A 33 -5.82 -4.56 2.30
C ILE A 33 -5.71 -4.34 3.81
N TYR A 34 -4.64 -4.81 4.45
CA TYR A 34 -4.32 -4.57 5.86
C TYR A 34 -3.42 -3.35 6.05
N GLY A 35 -2.91 -2.75 4.99
CA GLY A 35 -2.05 -1.57 5.02
C GLY A 35 -0.59 -1.87 5.31
N ASN A 36 -0.10 -3.10 5.08
CA ASN A 36 1.35 -3.30 4.93
C ASN A 36 1.80 -2.74 3.57
N ILE A 37 2.99 -2.17 3.50
CA ILE A 37 3.50 -1.47 2.31
C ILE A 37 4.79 -2.12 1.80
N ASN A 38 4.85 -2.27 0.48
CA ASN A 38 6.04 -2.64 -0.28
C ASN A 38 6.58 -1.44 -1.05
N SER A 39 7.80 -1.00 -0.72
CA SER A 39 8.50 0.11 -1.37
C SER A 39 9.68 -0.34 -2.24
N THR A 40 10.02 -1.64 -2.24
CA THR A 40 11.31 -2.11 -2.79
C THR A 40 11.24 -3.20 -3.85
N HIS A 41 10.37 -4.21 -3.72
CA HIS A 41 10.43 -5.43 -4.54
C HIS A 41 9.21 -5.58 -5.45
N VAL A 42 9.42 -5.54 -6.77
CA VAL A 42 8.35 -5.91 -7.71
C VAL A 42 8.15 -7.42 -7.68
N ALA A 43 6.89 -7.85 -7.48
CA ALA A 43 6.51 -9.26 -7.35
C ALA A 43 7.36 -10.03 -6.31
N GLY A 44 7.85 -9.34 -5.28
CA GLY A 44 8.53 -9.92 -4.11
C GLY A 44 10.02 -10.22 -4.29
N THR A 45 10.54 -10.23 -5.52
CA THR A 45 11.92 -10.69 -5.77
C THR A 45 12.78 -9.69 -6.52
N ARG A 46 12.20 -8.83 -7.36
CA ARG A 46 12.96 -7.89 -8.17
C ARG A 46 13.08 -6.54 -7.49
N VAL A 47 14.25 -6.27 -6.91
CA VAL A 47 14.59 -4.99 -6.29
C VAL A 47 14.50 -3.86 -7.33
N MET A 48 13.87 -2.75 -6.95
CA MET A 48 13.84 -1.52 -7.75
C MET A 48 15.01 -0.59 -7.43
N ASN A 49 14.95 0.07 -6.28
CA ASN A 49 15.95 1.03 -5.82
C ASN A 49 16.51 0.63 -4.44
N GLY A 50 15.64 0.18 -3.54
CA GLY A 50 15.95 -0.12 -2.14
C GLY A 50 15.09 0.72 -1.18
N ILE A 51 15.05 0.33 0.11
CA ILE A 51 14.14 0.91 1.11
C ILE A 51 14.47 2.39 1.41
N GLY A 52 15.75 2.76 1.34
CA GLY A 52 16.23 4.10 1.70
C GLY A 52 15.90 4.44 3.16
N GLY A 53 15.69 5.74 3.44
CA GLY A 53 15.30 6.23 4.77
C GLY A 53 13.79 6.18 5.05
N SER A 54 13.02 5.47 4.23
CA SER A 54 11.56 5.42 4.38
C SER A 54 11.17 4.82 5.73
N GLY A 55 11.82 3.74 6.16
CA GLY A 55 11.56 3.09 7.45
C GLY A 55 11.90 3.98 8.64
N ASP A 56 13.03 4.69 8.57
CA ASP A 56 13.47 5.63 9.61
C ASP A 56 12.42 6.74 9.82
N PHE A 57 11.86 7.26 8.72
CA PHE A 57 10.85 8.29 8.79
C PHE A 57 9.50 7.73 9.26
N THR A 58 8.99 6.66 8.65
CA THR A 58 7.62 6.19 8.90
C THR A 58 7.43 5.66 10.31
N ARG A 59 8.44 4.99 10.89
CA ARG A 59 8.37 4.45 12.26
C ARG A 59 8.41 5.55 13.32
N ASN A 60 9.07 6.67 13.04
CA ASN A 60 9.31 7.76 14.01
C ASN A 60 8.45 9.01 13.74
N ALA A 61 7.72 9.05 12.64
CA ALA A 61 6.87 10.19 12.30
C ALA A 61 5.64 10.24 13.22
N PHE A 62 5.22 11.46 13.58
CA PHE A 62 3.95 11.69 14.27
C PHE A 62 2.75 11.22 13.43
N ALA A 63 2.84 11.36 12.11
CA ALA A 63 1.88 10.84 11.14
C ALA A 63 2.64 10.33 9.91
N SER A 64 2.59 9.02 9.66
CA SER A 64 3.17 8.41 8.46
C SER A 64 2.15 8.38 7.32
N THR A 65 2.57 8.75 6.11
CA THR A 65 1.67 8.81 4.95
C THR A 65 2.34 8.20 3.73
N PHE A 66 1.62 7.32 3.04
CA PHE A 66 2.03 6.72 1.78
C PHE A 66 1.12 7.21 0.67
N ILE A 67 1.72 7.60 -0.46
CA ILE A 67 1.00 8.16 -1.60
C ILE A 67 1.43 7.39 -2.85
N SER A 68 0.47 6.84 -3.57
CA SER A 68 0.70 6.12 -4.83
C SER A 68 -0.50 6.31 -5.76
N PRO A 69 -0.30 6.35 -7.09
CA PRO A 69 -1.39 6.04 -8.01
C PRO A 69 -2.01 4.69 -7.64
N SER A 70 -3.33 4.55 -7.79
CA SER A 70 -4.06 3.33 -7.43
C SER A 70 -3.78 2.16 -8.38
N ALA A 71 -3.28 2.45 -9.58
CA ALA A 71 -2.86 1.47 -10.57
C ALA A 71 -1.69 1.99 -11.44
N ALA A 72 -1.00 1.07 -12.12
CA ALA A 72 0.06 1.37 -13.09
C ALA A 72 -0.01 0.46 -14.32
N LYS A 73 0.82 0.77 -15.33
CA LYS A 73 0.94 0.03 -16.59
C LYS A 73 -0.42 -0.10 -17.30
N VAL A 74 -1.08 1.04 -17.57
CA VAL A 74 -2.43 1.11 -18.17
C VAL A 74 -3.41 0.24 -17.38
N ASP A 75 -3.45 0.49 -16.07
CA ASP A 75 -4.28 -0.19 -15.08
C ASP A 75 -4.08 -1.71 -14.98
N ALA A 76 -3.02 -2.26 -15.57
CA ALA A 76 -2.70 -3.70 -15.50
C ALA A 76 -2.14 -4.12 -14.14
N ILE A 77 -1.71 -3.18 -13.29
CA ILE A 77 -1.14 -3.47 -11.97
C ILE A 77 -1.87 -2.65 -10.92
N SER A 78 -2.49 -3.30 -9.94
CA SER A 78 -3.11 -2.61 -8.80
C SER A 78 -2.06 -2.18 -7.77
N ALA A 79 -2.23 -1.00 -7.17
CA ALA A 79 -1.50 -0.61 -5.96
C ALA A 79 -2.09 -1.23 -4.70
N ILE A 80 -3.39 -1.55 -4.67
CA ILE A 80 -3.99 -2.24 -3.52
C ILE A 80 -4.15 -3.72 -3.87
N VAL A 81 -3.54 -4.59 -3.08
CA VAL A 81 -3.47 -6.04 -3.33
C VAL A 81 -4.05 -6.85 -2.17
N PRO A 82 -4.43 -8.13 -2.37
CA PRO A 82 -4.84 -8.99 -1.27
C PRO A 82 -3.77 -9.13 -0.17
N PHE A 83 -2.52 -9.38 -0.57
CA PHE A 83 -1.38 -9.42 0.33
C PHE A 83 -0.10 -8.95 -0.38
N ALA A 84 0.75 -8.24 0.35
CA ALA A 84 1.98 -7.69 -0.20
C ALA A 84 3.00 -8.82 -0.42
N SER A 85 3.61 -8.87 -1.62
CA SER A 85 4.62 -9.88 -1.96
C SER A 85 5.95 -9.70 -1.21
N HIS A 86 6.15 -8.52 -0.63
CA HIS A 86 7.26 -8.14 0.23
C HIS A 86 6.78 -7.03 1.16
N ILE A 87 7.30 -6.95 2.38
CA ILE A 87 6.86 -5.97 3.38
C ILE A 87 8.09 -5.19 3.85
N ASP A 88 8.16 -3.91 3.47
CA ASP A 88 9.15 -2.96 4.00
C ASP A 88 8.59 -2.25 5.24
N HIS A 89 7.29 -1.95 5.21
CA HIS A 89 6.57 -1.27 6.29
C HIS A 89 5.38 -2.10 6.71
N THR A 90 5.37 -2.48 7.98
CA THR A 90 4.23 -3.19 8.57
C THR A 90 3.02 -2.27 8.71
N GLU A 91 1.83 -2.82 8.93
CA GLU A 91 0.61 -2.04 9.19
C GLU A 91 0.77 -1.00 10.32
N HIS A 92 1.64 -1.29 11.29
CA HIS A 92 1.99 -0.39 12.39
C HIS A 92 2.75 0.88 11.97
N ASP A 93 3.41 0.83 10.81
CA ASP A 93 4.17 1.96 10.24
C ASP A 93 3.34 2.81 9.30
N ALA A 94 2.15 2.35 8.90
CA ALA A 94 1.32 2.98 7.90
C ALA A 94 0.03 3.51 8.53
N MET A 95 0.01 4.82 8.77
CA MET A 95 -1.15 5.50 9.35
C MET A 95 -2.14 5.99 8.30
N VAL A 96 -1.66 6.54 7.18
CA VAL A 96 -2.50 7.07 6.10
C VAL A 96 -2.01 6.60 4.74
N VAL A 97 -2.92 6.13 3.89
CA VAL A 97 -2.63 5.77 2.49
C VAL A 97 -3.51 6.60 1.56
N ILE A 98 -2.94 7.15 0.49
CA ILE A 98 -3.61 8.08 -0.42
C ILE A 98 -3.45 7.63 -1.87
N THR A 99 -4.55 7.66 -2.62
CA THR A 99 -4.60 7.47 -4.07
C THR A 99 -5.44 8.58 -4.72
N GLU A 100 -5.57 8.57 -6.05
CA GLU A 100 -6.47 9.46 -6.78
C GLU A 100 -7.97 9.25 -6.45
N TYR A 101 -8.33 8.14 -5.81
CA TYR A 101 -9.70 7.83 -5.40
C TYR A 101 -10.02 8.22 -3.95
N GLY A 102 -9.06 8.80 -3.22
CA GLY A 102 -9.26 9.30 -1.86
C GLY A 102 -8.13 8.91 -0.90
N TYR A 103 -8.44 8.86 0.38
CA TYR A 103 -7.50 8.48 1.43
C TYR A 103 -8.10 7.48 2.41
N ALA A 104 -7.25 6.61 2.95
CA ALA A 104 -7.56 5.68 4.02
C ALA A 104 -6.79 6.09 5.28
N ASP A 105 -7.50 6.62 6.28
CA ASP A 105 -6.96 6.84 7.62
C ASP A 105 -7.12 5.55 8.45
N LEU A 106 -6.00 4.96 8.84
CA LEU A 106 -5.92 3.63 9.45
C LEU A 106 -5.63 3.69 10.95
N ARG A 107 -5.48 4.88 11.52
CA ARG A 107 -5.13 5.08 12.93
C ARG A 107 -6.21 4.51 13.85
N GLY A 108 -5.78 3.71 14.82
CA GLY A 108 -6.67 3.12 15.84
C GLY A 108 -7.60 2.03 15.32
N LEU A 109 -7.39 1.52 14.11
CA LEU A 109 -8.22 0.48 13.51
C LEU A 109 -7.57 -0.90 13.64
N SER A 110 -8.39 -1.90 13.93
CA SER A 110 -8.00 -3.30 13.78
C SER A 110 -7.80 -3.68 12.30
N PRO A 111 -7.03 -4.74 11.98
CA PRO A 111 -6.84 -5.21 10.61
C PRO A 111 -8.15 -5.36 9.82
N LYS A 112 -9.20 -5.94 10.43
CA LYS A 112 -10.52 -6.07 9.78
C LYS A 112 -11.17 -4.73 9.44
N GLN A 113 -11.00 -3.72 10.30
CA GLN A 113 -11.53 -2.36 10.06
C GLN A 113 -10.73 -1.57 9.02
N ARG A 114 -9.46 -1.94 8.78
CA ARG A 114 -8.60 -1.32 7.75
C ARG A 114 -9.03 -1.73 6.34
N VAL A 115 -9.45 -2.98 6.15
CA VAL A 115 -9.85 -3.55 4.85
C VAL A 115 -10.83 -2.68 4.06
N PRO A 116 -12.02 -2.30 4.57
CA PRO A 116 -12.97 -1.51 3.78
C PRO A 116 -12.40 -0.14 3.39
N LYS A 117 -11.55 0.47 4.22
CA LYS A 117 -10.91 1.75 3.90
C LYS A 117 -9.86 1.60 2.80
N MET A 118 -9.07 0.54 2.85
CA MET A 118 -8.06 0.25 1.83
C MET A 118 -8.70 -0.10 0.48
N ILE A 119 -9.79 -0.89 0.49
CA ILE A 119 -10.54 -1.21 -0.73
C ILE A 119 -11.19 0.05 -1.33
N ALA A 120 -11.72 0.96 -0.50
CA ALA A 120 -12.36 2.20 -0.98
C ALA A 120 -11.42 3.10 -1.79
N ILE A 121 -10.12 3.09 -1.51
CA ILE A 121 -9.09 3.86 -2.25
C ILE A 121 -8.43 3.08 -3.39
N ALA A 122 -8.78 1.80 -3.57
CA ALA A 122 -8.28 1.02 -4.71
C ALA A 122 -8.92 1.50 -6.02
N HIS A 123 -8.27 1.21 -7.14
CA HIS A 123 -8.84 1.45 -8.47
C HIS A 123 -10.17 0.68 -8.63
N PRO A 124 -11.24 1.28 -9.20
CA PRO A 124 -12.56 0.66 -9.34
C PRO A 124 -12.54 -0.75 -9.93
N ASP A 125 -11.74 -0.99 -10.97
CA ASP A 125 -11.59 -2.31 -11.61
C ASP A 125 -11.12 -3.42 -10.65
N TYR A 126 -10.39 -3.09 -9.59
CA TYR A 126 -9.85 -4.07 -8.65
C TYR A 126 -10.68 -4.22 -7.36
N ARG A 127 -11.57 -3.28 -7.04
CA ARG A 127 -12.39 -3.35 -5.81
C ARG A 127 -13.19 -4.66 -5.71
N PRO A 128 -13.93 -5.10 -6.76
CA PRO A 128 -14.69 -6.35 -6.67
C PRO A 128 -13.80 -7.58 -6.44
N LEU A 129 -12.57 -7.56 -6.98
CA LEU A 129 -11.61 -8.66 -6.81
C LEU A 129 -11.07 -8.71 -5.38
N LEU A 130 -10.84 -7.55 -4.75
CA LEU A 130 -10.37 -7.44 -3.37
C LEU A 130 -11.48 -7.80 -2.38
N GLU A 131 -12.71 -7.35 -2.64
CA GLU A 131 -13.92 -7.71 -1.87
C GLU A 131 -14.13 -9.22 -1.92
N ALA A 132 -14.13 -9.81 -3.12
CA ALA A 132 -14.29 -11.26 -3.27
C ALA A 132 -13.17 -12.06 -2.57
N TYR A 133 -11.94 -11.55 -2.53
CA TYR A 133 -10.86 -12.16 -1.75
C TYR A 133 -11.15 -12.13 -0.25
N PHE A 134 -11.53 -10.96 0.26
CA PHE A 134 -11.81 -10.79 1.68
C PHE A 134 -13.04 -11.59 2.12
N ASP A 135 -14.08 -11.67 1.28
CA ASP A 135 -15.25 -12.51 1.51
C ASP A 135 -14.90 -13.99 1.60
N ARG A 136 -14.01 -14.50 0.74
CA ARG A 136 -13.51 -15.87 0.88
C ARG A 136 -12.76 -16.08 2.20
N ALA A 137 -11.88 -15.15 2.56
CA ALA A 137 -11.15 -15.21 3.82
C ALA A 137 -12.09 -15.21 5.03
N LEU A 138 -13.15 -14.38 5.01
CA LEU A 138 -14.22 -14.32 6.01
C LEU A 138 -14.98 -15.65 6.12
N ASN A 139 -15.37 -16.24 4.99
CA ASN A 139 -16.14 -17.49 4.97
C ASN A 139 -15.33 -18.71 5.43
N SER A 140 -14.01 -18.65 5.31
CA SER A 140 -13.10 -19.66 5.87
C SER A 140 -12.66 -19.38 7.31
N ALA A 141 -13.13 -18.27 7.90
CA ALA A 141 -12.64 -17.83 9.20
C ALA A 141 -13.30 -18.57 10.36
N ASP A 142 -12.48 -18.93 11.35
CA ASP A 142 -12.95 -19.35 12.68
C ASP A 142 -12.94 -18.16 13.66
N SER A 143 -13.59 -18.33 14.80
CA SER A 143 -13.82 -17.33 15.85
C SER A 143 -12.55 -16.66 16.41
N TYR A 144 -11.37 -17.28 16.26
CA TYR A 144 -10.11 -16.80 16.82
C TYR A 144 -9.23 -15.99 15.85
N GLN A 145 -9.69 -15.72 14.63
CA GLN A 145 -8.85 -15.09 13.61
C GLN A 145 -8.92 -13.56 13.63
N HIS A 146 -7.75 -12.92 13.74
CA HIS A 146 -7.59 -11.46 13.81
C HIS A 146 -7.38 -10.81 12.43
N THR A 147 -6.45 -11.35 11.63
CA THR A 147 -6.14 -10.90 10.26
C THR A 147 -6.50 -12.02 9.29
N LEU A 148 -7.46 -11.77 8.41
CA LEU A 148 -8.12 -12.85 7.65
C LEU A 148 -7.43 -13.08 6.31
N HIS A 149 -6.92 -14.27 6.08
CA HIS A 149 -6.33 -14.59 4.78
C HIS A 149 -6.88 -15.89 4.22
N ASP A 150 -7.27 -15.87 2.95
CA ASP A 150 -7.27 -17.07 2.12
C ASP A 150 -5.85 -17.24 1.56
N LEU A 151 -5.05 -18.09 2.21
CA LEU A 151 -3.65 -18.33 1.81
C LEU A 151 -3.52 -18.92 0.41
N ARG A 152 -4.56 -19.59 -0.11
CA ARG A 152 -4.52 -20.18 -1.45
C ARG A 152 -4.50 -19.12 -2.55
N THR A 153 -5.14 -17.97 -2.29
CA THR A 153 -5.32 -16.91 -3.29
C THR A 153 -4.65 -15.58 -2.91
N ALA A 154 -3.95 -15.51 -1.76
CA ALA A 154 -3.30 -14.29 -1.25
C ALA A 154 -2.33 -13.64 -2.24
N PHE A 155 -1.69 -14.43 -3.10
CA PHE A 155 -0.71 -13.94 -4.08
C PHE A 155 -1.20 -14.00 -5.53
N ASP A 156 -2.49 -14.25 -5.78
CA ASP A 156 -3.02 -14.45 -7.14
C ASP A 156 -2.83 -13.23 -8.06
N PHE A 157 -2.86 -12.02 -7.49
CA PHE A 157 -2.58 -10.80 -8.24
C PHE A 157 -1.15 -10.85 -8.81
N HIS A 158 -0.17 -11.18 -7.98
CA HIS A 158 1.23 -11.28 -8.38
C HIS A 158 1.46 -12.46 -9.34
N ASN A 159 0.80 -13.59 -9.11
CA ASN A 159 0.87 -14.77 -9.98
C ASN A 159 0.33 -14.46 -11.39
N ARG A 160 -0.81 -13.76 -11.49
CA ARG A 160 -1.35 -13.30 -12.79
C ARG A 160 -0.44 -12.27 -13.44
N LEU A 161 0.12 -11.32 -12.68
CA LEU A 161 1.08 -10.37 -13.23
C LEU A 161 2.29 -11.07 -13.85
N ASN A 162 2.82 -12.10 -13.19
CA ASN A 162 3.98 -12.85 -13.68
C ASN A 162 3.66 -13.72 -14.90
N SER A 163 2.48 -14.34 -14.95
CA SER A 163 2.09 -15.27 -16.02
C SER A 163 1.45 -14.60 -17.22
N GLN A 164 0.68 -13.54 -17.01
CA GLN A 164 -0.18 -12.88 -18.02
C GLN A 164 0.19 -11.41 -18.26
N GLY A 165 1.08 -10.83 -17.45
CA GLY A 165 1.48 -9.42 -17.57
C GLY A 165 0.46 -8.40 -17.03
N THR A 166 -0.63 -8.88 -16.41
CA THR A 166 -1.72 -8.10 -15.79
C THR A 166 -2.22 -8.79 -14.52
N MET A 167 -2.70 -8.01 -13.54
CA MET A 167 -3.36 -8.51 -12.32
C MET A 167 -4.87 -8.73 -12.51
N LYS A 168 -5.45 -8.20 -13.59
CA LYS A 168 -6.87 -8.35 -13.92
C LYS A 168 -7.22 -9.81 -14.19
N ILE A 169 -8.46 -10.18 -13.95
CA ILE A 169 -9.02 -11.44 -14.46
C ILE A 169 -9.54 -11.13 -15.86
N GLU A 170 -9.09 -11.86 -16.87
CA GLU A 170 -9.68 -11.77 -18.21
C GLU A 170 -11.16 -12.11 -18.10
N LYS A 171 -12.03 -11.21 -18.59
CA LYS A 171 -13.44 -11.54 -18.74
C LYS A 171 -13.53 -12.55 -19.88
N ALA A 172 -13.91 -13.79 -19.54
CA ALA A 172 -14.29 -14.80 -20.52
C ALA A 172 -15.47 -14.34 -21.38
#